data_AF-A0A0L6VF09-F1
#
_entry.id   AF-A0A0L6VF09-F1
#
_cell.length_a   1.000
_cell.length_b   1.000
_cell.length_c   1.000
_cell.angle_alpha   90.00
_cell.angle_beta   90.00
_cell.angle_gamma   90.00
#
_symmetry.space_group_name_H-M   'P 1'
#
loop_
_entity.id
_entity.type
_entity.pdbx_description
1 polymer ?
#
loop_
_entity_poly.entity_id
_entity_poly.type
_entity_poly.pdbx_seq_one_letter_code
_entity_poly.pdbx_strand_id
1 'polypeptide(L)'
;MEKINATILKTTIEAIPVLTEENYSSWRTRILALFKLGSVKHQRLNGKPALEESDNTILCAIIIAKLSATTHNNVVNSTNEDESIKLWKVISKRFISSESSNRA
;
A
#
# COMPACT_ATOMS: atom_id res chain seq x y z
N MET A 1 -1.89 -18.15 -19.88
CA MET A 1 -1.12 -17.00 -19.34
C MET A 1 -1.80 -16.37 -18.10
N GLU A 2 -3.12 -16.37 -17.96
CA GLU A 2 -3.82 -15.82 -16.77
C GLU A 2 -3.45 -16.50 -15.43
N LYS A 3 -3.32 -17.83 -15.41
CA LYS A 3 -2.99 -18.59 -14.18
C LYS A 3 -1.60 -18.24 -13.62
N ILE A 4 -0.65 -17.87 -14.48
CA ILE A 4 0.70 -17.45 -14.09
C ILE A 4 0.64 -16.07 -13.42
N ASN A 5 -0.18 -15.15 -13.95
CA ASN A 5 -0.37 -13.82 -13.37
C ASN A 5 -1.05 -13.88 -12.00
N ALA A 6 -2.04 -14.75 -11.82
CA ALA A 6 -2.72 -14.95 -10.54
C ALA A 6 -1.79 -15.53 -9.45
N THR A 7 -0.98 -16.53 -9.80
CA THR A 7 0.01 -17.10 -8.87
C THR A 7 1.08 -16.09 -8.49
N ILE A 8 1.62 -15.33 -9.45
CA ILE A 8 2.61 -14.28 -9.19
C ILE A 8 2.02 -13.20 -8.27
N LEU A 9 0.79 -12.77 -8.52
CA LEU A 9 0.11 -11.79 -7.69
C LEU A 9 -0.09 -12.30 -6.26
N LYS A 10 -0.57 -13.54 -6.10
CA LYS A 10 -0.75 -14.19 -4.80
C LYS A 10 0.57 -14.25 -4.02
N THR A 11 1.63 -14.79 -4.64
CA THR A 11 2.95 -14.88 -4.01
C THR A 11 3.51 -13.51 -3.65
N THR A 12 3.26 -12.49 -4.47
CA THR A 12 3.68 -11.11 -4.19
C THR A 12 2.97 -10.56 -2.96
N ILE A 13 1.64 -10.75 -2.85
CA ILE A 13 0.84 -10.32 -1.69
C ILE A 13 1.29 -11.01 -0.40
N GLU A 14 1.52 -12.34 -0.46
CA GLU A 14 1.97 -13.12 0.69
C GLU A 14 3.34 -12.65 1.18
N ALA A 15 4.24 -12.26 0.27
CA ALA A 15 5.58 -11.78 0.59
C ALA A 15 5.62 -10.35 1.16
N ILE A 16 4.49 -9.62 1.23
CA ILE A 16 4.42 -8.31 1.90
C ILE A 16 4.34 -8.54 3.41
N PRO A 17 5.29 -8.03 4.21
CA PRO A 17 5.22 -8.14 5.65
C PRO A 17 4.12 -7.25 6.24
N VAL A 18 3.77 -7.46 7.51
CA VAL A 18 3.00 -6.47 8.27
C VAL A 18 3.88 -5.23 8.47
N LEU A 19 3.32 -4.04 8.23
CA LEU A 19 4.04 -2.77 8.34
C LEU A 19 4.44 -2.45 9.79
N THR A 20 5.73 -2.22 9.99
CA THR A 20 6.34 -1.72 11.22
C THR A 20 7.26 -0.53 10.89
N GLU A 21 7.68 0.22 11.92
CA GLU A 21 8.61 1.35 11.74
C GLU A 21 9.94 0.91 11.11
N GLU A 22 10.44 -0.26 11.50
CA GLU A 22 11.74 -0.79 11.05
C GLU A 22 11.72 -1.31 9.60
N ASN A 23 10.55 -1.71 9.09
CA ASN A 23 10.45 -2.37 7.79
C ASN A 23 9.80 -1.51 6.70
N TYR A 24 9.48 -0.25 6.99
CA TYR A 24 8.73 0.63 6.09
C TYR A 24 9.32 0.71 4.67
N SER A 25 10.64 0.88 4.53
CA SER A 25 11.29 0.95 3.21
C SER A 25 11.08 -0.32 2.37
N SER A 26 11.20 -1.50 3.00
CA SER A 26 10.96 -2.81 2.37
C SER A 26 9.47 -3.01 2.04
N TRP A 27 8.59 -2.69 3.00
CA TRP A 27 7.15 -2.75 2.83
C TRP A 27 6.68 -1.87 1.66
N ARG A 28 7.13 -0.61 1.64
CA ARG A 28 6.84 0.38 0.60
C ARG A 28 7.25 -0.13 -0.78
N THR A 29 8.45 -0.70 -0.88
CA THR A 29 8.97 -1.25 -2.15
C THR A 29 8.10 -2.39 -2.67
N ARG A 30 7.62 -3.28 -1.79
CA ARG A 30 6.80 -4.43 -2.17
C ARG A 30 5.38 -4.03 -2.58
N ILE A 31 4.76 -3.07 -1.89
CA ILE A 31 3.45 -2.52 -2.29
C ILE A 31 3.55 -1.82 -3.65
N LEU A 32 4.62 -1.05 -3.90
CA LEU A 32 4.85 -0.43 -5.21
C LEU A 32 5.08 -1.47 -6.32
N ALA A 33 5.75 -2.58 -6.02
CA ALA A 33 5.90 -3.68 -6.97
C ALA A 33 4.53 -4.31 -7.33
N LEU A 34 3.65 -4.46 -6.35
CA LEU A 34 2.29 -4.92 -6.58
C LEU A 34 1.48 -3.97 -7.48
N PHE A 35 1.60 -2.65 -7.27
CA PHE A 35 0.97 -1.66 -8.15
C PHE A 35 1.46 -1.81 -9.59
N LYS A 36 2.78 -2.00 -9.80
CA LYS A 36 3.34 -2.23 -11.14
C LYS A 36 2.81 -3.51 -11.79
N LEU A 37 2.68 -4.59 -11.02
CA LEU A 37 2.20 -5.90 -11.50
C LEU A 37 0.72 -5.89 -11.84
N GLY A 38 -0.11 -5.18 -11.06
CA GLY A 38 -1.54 -5.01 -11.32
C GLY A 38 -1.85 -4.03 -12.46
N SER A 39 -0.87 -3.64 -13.29
CA SER A 39 -1.02 -2.61 -14.32
C SER A 39 -1.50 -1.25 -13.79
N VAL A 40 -1.43 -1.01 -12.48
CA VAL A 40 -1.66 0.29 -11.85
C VAL A 40 -0.42 1.13 -12.14
N LYS A 41 -0.38 1.70 -13.35
CA LYS A 41 0.75 2.48 -13.88
C LYS A 41 1.23 3.49 -12.82
N HIS A 42 2.56 3.61 -12.72
CA HIS A 42 3.29 4.58 -11.89
C HIS A 42 2.78 6.03 -11.97
N GLN A 43 2.08 6.41 -13.03
CA GLN A 43 1.48 7.73 -13.20
C GLN A 43 0.35 8.04 -12.20
N ARG A 44 -0.26 7.05 -11.54
CA ARG A 44 -1.47 7.24 -10.71
C ARG A 44 -1.21 7.63 -9.24
N LEU A 45 0.02 7.52 -8.73
CA LEU A 45 0.38 7.99 -7.38
C LEU A 45 0.30 9.52 -7.23
N ASN A 46 0.28 10.24 -8.35
CA ASN A 46 0.09 11.69 -8.41
C ASN A 46 -1.40 12.09 -8.41
N GLY A 47 -2.33 11.12 -8.37
CA GLY A 47 -3.76 11.36 -8.14
C GLY A 47 -4.62 11.57 -9.39
N LYS A 48 -4.10 11.39 -10.62
CA LYS A 48 -4.90 11.46 -11.85
C LYS A 48 -4.35 10.55 -12.96
N PRO A 49 -5.21 9.86 -13.75
CA PRO A 49 -6.65 9.68 -13.55
C PRO A 49 -6.95 8.78 -12.34
N ALA A 50 -8.21 8.80 -11.87
CA ALA A 50 -8.67 7.94 -10.78
C ALA A 50 -8.40 6.46 -11.09
N LEU A 51 -8.19 5.66 -10.03
CA LEU A 51 -8.12 4.21 -10.15
C LEU A 51 -9.50 3.68 -10.57
N GLU A 52 -9.51 2.55 -11.26
CA GLU A 52 -10.76 1.80 -11.40
C GLU A 52 -11.24 1.37 -10.00
N GLU A 53 -12.55 1.32 -9.80
CA GLU A 53 -13.15 1.02 -8.50
C GLU A 53 -12.72 -0.35 -7.97
N SER A 54 -12.61 -1.34 -8.86
CA SER A 54 -12.11 -2.69 -8.58
C SER A 54 -10.65 -2.65 -8.11
N ASP A 55 -9.78 -1.94 -8.83
CA ASP A 55 -8.37 -1.75 -8.45
C ASP A 55 -8.28 -1.08 -7.08
N ASN A 56 -9.03 0.01 -6.87
CA ASN A 56 -9.03 0.74 -5.61
C ASN A 56 -9.43 -0.16 -4.44
N THR A 57 -10.51 -0.93 -4.58
CA THR A 57 -11.01 -1.86 -3.56
C THR A 57 -9.98 -2.93 -3.22
N ILE A 58 -9.37 -3.54 -4.24
CA ILE A 58 -8.34 -4.57 -4.06
C ILE A 58 -7.13 -3.97 -3.34
N LEU A 59 -6.68 -2.77 -3.72
CA LEU A 59 -5.54 -2.12 -3.09
C LEU A 59 -5.83 -1.70 -1.64
N CYS A 60 -7.03 -1.18 -1.32
CA CYS A 60 -7.44 -0.91 0.06
C CYS A 60 -7.36 -2.18 0.89
N ALA A 61 -7.96 -3.27 0.43
CA ALA A 61 -7.95 -4.55 1.14
C ALA A 61 -6.53 -5.06 1.42
N ILE A 62 -5.64 -5.00 0.43
CA ILE A 62 -4.24 -5.42 0.58
C ILE A 62 -3.50 -4.52 1.58
N ILE A 63 -3.63 -3.20 1.46
CA ILE A 63 -2.95 -2.25 2.35
C ILE A 63 -3.41 -2.50 3.79
N ILE A 64 -4.72 -2.51 4.03
CA ILE A 64 -5.32 -2.70 5.35
C ILE A 64 -4.90 -4.04 5.97
N ALA A 65 -4.92 -5.12 5.19
CA ALA A 65 -4.50 -6.45 5.66
C ALA A 65 -3.02 -6.54 6.04
N LYS A 66 -2.20 -5.57 5.60
CA LYS A 66 -0.76 -5.50 5.89
C LYS A 66 -0.43 -4.42 6.93
N LEU A 67 -1.41 -3.89 7.64
CA LEU A 67 -1.21 -3.03 8.81
C LEU A 67 -1.33 -3.85 10.10
N SER A 68 -0.51 -3.52 11.09
CA SER A 68 -0.78 -3.96 12.46
C SER A 68 -2.03 -3.26 12.98
N ALA A 69 -2.69 -3.81 14.02
CA ALA A 69 -3.84 -3.15 14.64
C ALA A 69 -3.51 -1.72 15.12
N THR A 70 -2.34 -1.54 15.72
CA THR A 70 -1.87 -0.21 16.15
C THR A 70 -1.68 0.74 14.97
N THR A 71 -1.06 0.30 13.88
CA THR A 71 -0.86 1.14 12.69
C THR A 71 -2.20 1.46 12.05
N HIS A 72 -3.09 0.48 11.92
CA HIS A 72 -4.44 0.65 11.37
C HIS A 72 -5.18 1.78 12.10
N ASN A 73 -5.29 1.69 13.43
CA ASN A 73 -6.02 2.68 14.24
C ASN A 73 -5.44 4.10 14.13
N ASN A 74 -4.16 4.24 13.79
CA ASN A 74 -3.49 5.53 13.67
C ASN A 74 -3.61 6.16 12.27
N VAL A 75 -3.85 5.37 11.23
CA VAL A 75 -3.78 5.85 9.83
C VAL A 75 -5.07 5.65 9.03
N VAL A 76 -5.94 4.73 9.44
CA VAL A 76 -7.21 4.42 8.76
C VAL A 76 -8.36 5.13 9.46
N ASN A 77 -9.25 5.74 8.68
CA ASN A 77 -10.49 6.35 9.15
C ASN A 77 -11.53 6.41 8.03
N SER A 78 -12.74 6.86 8.34
CA SER A 78 -13.88 6.95 7.41
C SER A 78 -13.65 7.85 6.19
N THR A 79 -12.57 8.64 6.15
CA THR A 79 -12.24 9.51 5.00
C THR A 79 -11.26 8.89 4.02
N ASN A 80 -10.63 7.77 4.40
CA ASN A 80 -9.59 7.13 3.61
C ASN A 80 -9.69 5.60 3.50
N GLU A 81 -10.51 4.92 4.31
CA GLU A 81 -10.63 3.45 4.30
C GLU A 81 -10.96 2.87 2.92
N ASP A 82 -11.77 3.60 2.14
CA ASP A 82 -12.16 3.23 0.78
C ASP A 82 -11.33 3.96 -0.31
N GLU A 83 -10.24 4.65 0.05
CA GLU A 83 -9.42 5.39 -0.90
C GLU A 83 -7.94 4.99 -0.81
N SER A 84 -7.54 4.02 -1.63
CA SER A 84 -6.20 3.42 -1.62
C SER A 84 -5.07 4.46 -1.78
N ILE A 85 -5.28 5.49 -2.61
CA ILE A 85 -4.32 6.60 -2.78
C ILE A 85 -4.21 7.44 -1.51
N LYS A 86 -5.32 7.70 -0.81
CA LYS A 86 -5.30 8.44 0.46
C LYS A 86 -4.61 7.63 1.55
N LEU A 87 -4.92 6.33 1.68
CA LEU A 87 -4.20 5.41 2.58
C LEU A 87 -2.70 5.45 2.33
N TRP A 88 -2.30 5.28 1.07
CA TRP A 88 -0.89 5.33 0.69
C TRP A 88 -0.21 6.62 1.12
N LYS A 89 -0.86 7.78 0.90
CA LYS A 89 -0.31 9.09 1.28
C LYS A 89 -0.19 9.26 2.79
N VAL A 90 -1.22 8.89 3.56
CA VAL A 90 -1.20 9.02 5.02
C VAL A 90 -0.14 8.10 5.63
N ILE A 91 -0.07 6.85 5.19
CA ILE A 91 0.97 5.89 5.60
C ILE A 91 2.35 6.45 5.24
N SER A 92 2.54 6.89 4.00
CA SER A 92 3.84 7.40 3.56
C SER A 92 4.29 8.59 4.40
N LYS A 93 3.39 9.54 4.67
CA LYS A 93 3.67 10.72 5.50
C LYS A 93 4.05 10.33 6.92
N ARG A 94 3.31 9.41 7.54
CA ARG A 94 3.52 8.97 8.93
C ARG A 94 4.89 8.32 9.12
N PHE A 95 5.31 7.46 8.20
CA PHE A 95 6.57 6.72 8.35
C PHE A 95 7.79 7.50 7.85
N ILE A 96 7.66 8.35 6.82
CA ILE A 96 8.74 9.29 6.43
C ILE A 96 9.04 10.27 7.58
N SER A 97 8.01 10.78 8.25
CA SER A 97 8.17 11.66 9.41
C SER A 97 8.90 10.98 10.56
N SER A 98 8.66 9.69 10.79
CA SER A 98 9.32 8.90 11.83
C SER A 98 10.77 8.57 11.49
N GLU A 99 11.08 8.26 10.22
CA GLU A 99 12.47 8.11 9.78
C GLU A 99 13.27 9.41 9.93
N SER A 100 12.69 10.57 9.64
CA SER A 100 13.37 11.86 9.87
C SER A 100 13.55 12.19 11.35
N SER A 101 12.57 11.86 12.20
CA SER A 101 12.63 12.15 13.64
C SER A 101 13.59 11.23 14.39
N ASN A 102 13.75 9.97 13.95
CA ASN A 102 14.65 9.00 14.57
C ASN A 102 16.12 9.19 14.14
N ARG A 103 16.40 10.09 13.20
CA ARG A 103 17.74 10.43 12.70
C ARG A 103 18.22 11.82 13.13
N ALA A 104 17.40 12.56 13.89
CA ALA A 104 17.70 13.90 14.41
C ALA A 104 18.42 13.85 15.76
#